data_AF-A0A1Y2T622-F1
#
_entry.id   AF-A0A1Y2T622-F1
#
_cell.length_a   1.000
_cell.length_b   1.000
_cell.length_c   1.000
_cell.angle_alpha   90.00
_cell.angle_beta   90.00
_cell.angle_gamma   90.00
#
_symmetry.space_group_name_H-M   'P 1'
#
loop_
_entity.id
_entity.type
_entity.pdbx_description
1 polymer ?
#
loop_
_entity_poly.entity_id
_entity_poly.type
_entity_poly.pdbx_seq_one_letter_code
_entity_poly.pdbx_strand_id
1 'polypeptide(L)' 'MPDLKVANPIADLAILERARAEAMRLVEEDPHLRLPEHQALRQAVKERLGEQFGFILVS' A
#
# COMPACT_ATOMS: atom_id res chain seq x y z
N MET A 1 -5.84 30.80 14.24
CA MET A 1 -4.62 30.00 13.96
C MET A 1 -5.10 28.60 13.63
N PRO A 2 -4.63 27.94 12.56
CA PRO A 2 -5.09 26.58 12.26
C PRO A 2 -4.47 25.63 13.27
N ASP A 3 -5.31 24.91 14.02
CA ASP A 3 -4.86 23.88 14.94
C ASP A 3 -4.17 22.77 14.13
N LEU A 4 -2.85 22.65 14.29
CA LEU A 4 -2.12 21.46 13.90
C LEU A 4 -2.73 20.28 14.66
N LYS A 5 -3.64 19.54 14.02
CA LYS A 5 -4.03 18.21 14.48
C LYS A 5 -2.79 17.33 14.35
N VAL A 6 -2.00 17.26 15.42
CA VAL A 6 -0.92 16.28 15.56
C VAL A 6 -1.61 14.92 15.49
N ALA A 7 -1.53 14.27 14.33
CA ALA A 7 -2.00 12.90 14.18
C ALA A 7 -1.34 12.07 15.28
N ASN A 8 -2.14 11.35 16.09
CA ASN A 8 -1.62 10.64 17.24
C ASN A 8 -0.79 9.45 16.71
N PRO A 9 0.55 9.52 16.73
CA PRO A 9 1.40 8.56 16.05
C PRO A 9 1.26 7.15 16.63
N ILE A 10 0.83 7.04 17.89
CA ILE A 10 0.58 5.76 18.57
C ILE A 10 -0.74 5.14 18.09
N ALA A 11 -1.78 5.95 17.89
CA ALA A 11 -3.06 5.45 17.35
C ALA A 11 -2.91 5.05 15.87
N ASP A 12 -2.11 5.79 15.11
CA ASP A 12 -1.84 5.52 13.70
C ASP A 12 -0.96 4.27 13.51
N LEU A 13 -0.11 3.93 14.49
CA LEU A 13 0.73 2.74 14.44
C LEU A 13 -0.09 1.46 14.27
N ALA A 14 -1.17 1.30 15.03
CA ALA A 14 -2.02 0.11 14.95
C ALA A 14 -2.69 -0.04 13.58
N ILE A 15 -3.03 1.09 12.93
CA ILE A 15 -3.58 1.09 11.57
C ILE A 15 -2.50 0.68 10.57
N LEU A 16 -1.29 1.22 10.71
CA LEU A 16 -0.16 0.89 9.85
C LEU A 16 0.29 -0.56 9.99
N GLU A 17 0.31 -1.11 11.20
CA GLU A 17 0.63 -2.53 11.43
C GLU A 17 -0.37 -3.46 10.77
N ARG A 18 -1.67 -3.14 10.89
CA ARG A 18 -2.74 -3.90 10.22
C ARG A 18 -2.62 -3.82 8.71
N ALA A 19 -2.41 -2.61 8.17
CA ALA A 19 -2.20 -2.42 6.75
C ALA A 19 -0.97 -3.19 6.24
N ARG A 20 0.11 -3.20 7.02
CA ARG A 20 1.33 -3.96 6.70
C ARG A 20 1.07 -5.46 6.70
N ALA A 21 0.40 -5.98 7.72
CA ALA A 21 0.08 -7.41 7.80
C ALA A 21 -0.77 -7.85 6.60
N GLU A 22 -1.78 -7.06 6.22
CA GLU A 22 -2.60 -7.35 5.04
C GLU A 22 -1.81 -7.27 3.74
N ALA A 23 -0.93 -6.27 3.61
CA ALA A 23 -0.04 -6.18 2.45
C ALA A 23 0.91 -7.38 2.35
N MET A 24 1.41 -7.92 3.47
CA MET A 24 2.25 -9.12 3.45
C MET A 24 1.47 -10.34 2.96
N ARG A 25 0.25 -10.55 3.47
CA ARG A 25 -0.62 -11.64 3.03
C ARG A 25 -0.94 -11.56 1.53
N LEU A 26 -1.27 -10.36 1.06
CA LEU A 26 -1.52 -10.11 -0.35
C LEU A 26 -0.32 -10.43 -1.22
N VAL A 27 0.90 -10.10 -0.77
CA VAL A 27 2.14 -10.43 -1.49
C VAL A 27 2.42 -11.93 -1.50
N GLU A 28 2.08 -12.65 -0.44
CA GLU A 28 2.21 -14.12 -0.40
C GLU A 28 1.20 -14.80 -1.34
N GLU A 29 -0.03 -14.29 -1.41
CA GLU A 29 -1.13 -14.87 -2.18
C GLU A 29 -1.09 -14.48 -3.67
N ASP A 30 -0.84 -13.20 -3.99
CA ASP A 30 -0.80 -12.66 -5.36
C ASP A 30 0.26 -11.54 -5.49
N PRO A 31 1.56 -11.90 -5.50
CA PRO A 31 2.66 -10.94 -5.51
C PRO A 31 2.66 -10.01 -6.73
N HIS A 32 2.00 -10.41 -7.82
CA HIS A 32 1.94 -9.66 -9.07
C HIS A 32 0.60 -8.95 -9.29
N LEU A 33 -0.31 -9.03 -8.32
CA LEU A 33 -1.66 -8.45 -8.38
C LEU A 33 -2.37 -8.83 -9.70
N ARG A 34 -2.33 -10.11 -10.06
CA ARG A 34 -2.89 -10.66 -11.31
C ARG A 34 -4.35 -11.05 -11.16
N LEU A 35 -4.84 -11.29 -9.94
CA LEU A 35 -6.23 -11.61 -9.71
C LEU A 35 -7.14 -10.45 -10.15
N PRO A 36 -8.34 -10.74 -10.70
CA PRO A 36 -9.28 -9.71 -11.16
C PRO A 36 -9.62 -8.67 -10.08
N GLU A 37 -9.77 -9.09 -8.84
CA GLU A 37 -10.05 -8.27 -7.66
C GLU A 37 -8.89 -7.31 -7.31
N HIS A 38 -7.66 -7.63 -7.69
CA HIS A 38 -6.47 -6.83 -7.38
C HIS A 38 -6.08 -5.82 -8.46
N GLN A 39 -6.79 -5.77 -9.59
CA GLN A 39 -6.43 -4.89 -10.72
C GLN A 39 -6.47 -3.40 -10.35
N ALA A 40 -7.45 -2.97 -9.54
CA ALA A 40 -7.53 -1.60 -9.08
C ALA A 40 -6.33 -1.22 -8.19
N LEU A 41 -5.93 -2.12 -7.29
CA LEU A 41 -4.77 -1.92 -6.44
C LEU A 41 -3.47 -1.91 -7.26
N ARG A 42 -3.35 -2.81 -8.25
CA ARG A 42 -2.22 -2.83 -9.18
C ARG A 42 -2.05 -1.50 -9.90
N GLN A 43 -3.14 -0.91 -10.35
CA GLN A 43 -3.12 0.39 -11.02
C GLN A 43 -2.68 1.50 -10.06
N ALA A 44 -3.25 1.55 -8.85
CA ALA A 44 -2.86 2.53 -7.84
C ALA A 44 -1.39 2.41 -7.43
N VAL A 45 -0.88 1.19 -7.31
CA VAL A 45 0.54 0.91 -7.03
C VAL A 45 1.42 1.41 -8.18
N LYS A 46 1.05 1.12 -9.44
CA LYS A 46 1.78 1.63 -10.62
C LYS A 46 1.80 3.15 -10.69
N GLU A 47 0.68 3.80 -10.40
CA GLU A 47 0.60 5.27 -10.43
C GLU A 47 1.44 5.92 -9.34
N ARG A 48 1.42 5.37 -8.13
CA ARG A 48 2.13 5.96 -6.97
C ARG A 48 3.60 5.59 -6.89
N LEU A 49 3.95 4.38 -7.30
CA LEU A 49 5.31 3.82 -7.16
C LEU A 49 6.01 3.64 -8.50
N GLY A 50 5.30 3.57 -9.62
CA GLY A 50 5.89 3.40 -10.95
C GLY A 50 6.73 4.60 -11.38
N GLU A 51 6.45 5.81 -10.90
CA GLU A 51 7.33 6.98 -11.09
C GLU A 51 8.65 6.85 -10.32
N GLN A 52 8.67 6.10 -9.21
CA GLN A 52 9.80 6.00 -8.29
C GLN A 52 10.60 4.68 -8.44
N PHE A 53 9.98 3.62 -8.97
CA PHE A 53 10.52 2.26 -9.07
C PHE A 53 10.09 1.57 -10.37
N GLY A 54 10.46 2.15 -11.52
CA GLY A 54 9.93 1.78 -12.84
C GLY A 54 10.04 0.33 -13.33
N PHE A 55 10.54 -0.65 -12.57
CA PHE A 55 10.79 -1.99 -13.10
C PHE A 55 10.58 -3.22 -12.19
N ILE A 56 10.37 -3.09 -10.88
CA ILE A 56 10.44 -4.28 -9.98
C ILE A 56 9.11 -5.07 -9.90
N LEU A 57 7.97 -4.48 -10.25
CA LEU A 57 6.65 -5.08 -9.95
C LEU A 57 5.91 -5.71 -11.16
N VAL A 58 6.53 -5.82 -12.34
CA VAL A 58 5.78 -6.15 -13.59
C VAL A 58 6.28 -7.39 -14.36
N SER A 59 7.26 -8.16 -13.88
CA SER A 59 7.61 -9.45 -14.52
C SER A 59 6.96 -10.62 -13.79
#